data_AF-A0A7K3QVV7-F1
#
_entry.id   AF-A0A7K3QVV7-F1
#
_cell.length_a   1.000
_cell.length_b   1.000
_cell.length_c   1.000
_cell.angle_alpha   90.00
_cell.angle_beta   90.00
_cell.angle_gamma   90.00
#
_symmetry.space_group_name_H-M   'P 1'
#
loop_
_entity.id
_entity.type
_entity.pdbx_description
1 polymer ?
#
loop_
_entity_poly.entity_id
_entity_poly.type
_entity_poly.pdbx_seq_one_letter_code
_entity_poly.pdbx_strand_id
1 'polypeptide(L)'
;MTSPHPATSRTRVLQLLSEGHAALDVARRVGIPPSTVYRWRRSLDTPDEPSPARDRVQELEAELLLHRRTIDALSDVMPPKDVTR
;
A
#
# COMPACT_ATOMS: atom_id res chain seq x y z
N MET A 1 -12.32 12.49 23.86
CA MET A 1 -11.43 11.33 23.96
C MET A 1 -11.05 10.93 22.54
N THR A 2 -9.86 11.30 22.10
CA THR A 2 -9.39 11.07 20.72
C THR A 2 -9.07 9.58 20.57
N SER A 3 -9.92 8.82 19.89
CA SER A 3 -9.63 7.41 19.58
C SER A 3 -8.26 7.31 18.92
N PRO A 4 -7.33 6.50 19.46
CA PRO A 4 -6.04 6.29 18.83
C PRO A 4 -6.26 5.83 17.40
N HIS A 5 -5.68 6.56 16.45
CA HIS A 5 -5.83 6.28 15.05
C HIS A 5 -5.37 4.84 14.75
N PRO A 6 -6.19 4.00 14.09
CA PRO A 6 -5.96 2.55 13.98
C PRO A 6 -4.64 2.17 13.28
N ALA A 7 -4.09 3.05 12.44
CA ALA A 7 -2.78 2.84 11.81
C ALA A 7 -1.62 2.86 12.81
N THR A 8 -1.63 3.79 13.79
CA THR A 8 -0.59 3.88 14.82
C THR A 8 -0.59 2.66 15.73
N SER A 9 -1.78 2.15 16.07
CA SER A 9 -1.94 0.92 16.85
C SER A 9 -1.43 -0.30 16.09
N ARG A 10 -1.68 -0.38 14.78
CA ARG A 10 -1.21 -1.50 13.96
C ARG A 10 0.31 -1.56 13.86
N THR A 11 0.96 -0.44 13.53
CA THR A 11 2.42 -0.39 13.39
C THR A 11 3.11 -0.83 14.68
N ARG A 12 2.64 -0.34 15.83
CA ARG A 12 3.21 -0.69 17.13
C ARG A 12 3.02 -2.17 17.49
N VAL A 13 1.87 -2.76 17.15
CA VAL A 13 1.63 -4.19 17.36
C VAL A 13 2.54 -5.04 16.48
N LEU A 14 2.69 -4.68 15.21
CA LEU A 14 3.58 -5.41 14.29
C LEU A 14 5.05 -5.35 14.74
N GLN A 15 5.50 -4.18 15.22
CA GLN A 15 6.85 -4.03 15.78
C GLN A 15 7.08 -4.97 16.97
N LEU A 16 6.18 -4.96 17.97
CA LEU A 16 6.32 -5.82 19.15
C LEU A 16 6.30 -7.32 18.78
N LEU A 17 5.50 -7.71 17.78
CA LEU A 17 5.49 -9.08 17.27
C LEU A 17 6.82 -9.44 16.59
N SER A 18 7.41 -8.54 15.80
CA SER A 18 8.72 -8.75 15.18
C SER A 18 9.87 -8.82 16.18
N GLU A 19 9.74 -8.15 17.34
CA GLU A 19 10.67 -8.25 18.48
C GLU A 19 10.54 -9.59 19.24
N GLY A 20 9.61 -10.47 18.84
CA GLY A 20 9.42 -11.80 19.41
C GLY A 20 8.46 -11.85 20.60
N HIS A 21 7.74 -10.77 20.91
CA HIS A 21 6.74 -10.78 21.98
C HIS A 21 5.54 -11.67 21.63
N ALA A 22 5.01 -12.37 22.64
CA ALA A 22 3.81 -13.19 22.46
C ALA A 22 2.59 -12.33 22.13
N ALA A 23 1.78 -12.77 21.16
CA ALA A 23 0.60 -12.05 20.69
C ALA A 23 -0.38 -11.68 21.81
N LEU A 24 -0.51 -12.53 22.82
CA LEU A 24 -1.38 -12.28 23.98
C LEU A 24 -0.88 -11.12 24.85
N ASP A 25 0.43 -11.03 25.07
CA ASP A 25 1.04 -9.95 25.85
C ASP A 25 0.99 -8.63 25.10
N VAL A 26 1.19 -8.66 23.77
CA VAL A 26 1.03 -7.49 22.90
C VAL A 26 -0.41 -6.98 22.93
N ALA A 27 -1.40 -7.87 22.87
CA ALA A 27 -2.82 -7.53 22.97
C ALA A 27 -3.14 -6.80 24.27
N ARG A 28 -2.66 -7.33 25.41
CA ARG A 28 -2.83 -6.72 26.74
C ARG A 28 -2.14 -5.35 26.84
N ARG A 29 -0.92 -5.23 26.33
CA ARG A 29 -0.12 -4.00 26.39
C ARG A 29 -0.71 -2.85 25.56
N VAL A 30 -1.33 -3.18 24.43
CA VAL A 30 -1.92 -2.19 23.51
C VAL A 30 -3.42 -1.98 23.76
N GLY A 31 -4.08 -2.90 24.47
CA GLY A 31 -5.49 -2.79 24.81
C GLY A 31 -6.42 -3.15 23.65
N ILE A 32 -6.04 -4.12 22.81
CA ILE A 32 -6.86 -4.59 21.68
C ILE A 32 -7.15 -6.08 21.78
N PRO A 33 -8.21 -6.58 21.11
CA PRO A 33 -8.55 -8.01 21.15
C PRO A 33 -7.39 -8.89 20.64
N PRO A 34 -7.07 -10.01 21.31
CA PRO A 34 -6.03 -10.94 20.87
C PRO A 34 -6.28 -11.47 19.44
N SER A 35 -7.53 -11.67 19.06
CA SER A 35 -7.92 -12.10 17.70
C SER A 35 -7.45 -11.13 16.62
N THR A 36 -7.46 -9.82 16.90
CA THR A 36 -6.93 -8.79 15.99
C THR A 36 -5.42 -8.89 15.86
N VAL A 37 -4.71 -9.14 16.97
CA VAL A 37 -3.25 -9.32 16.98
C VAL A 37 -2.87 -10.57 16.19
N TYR A 38 -3.55 -11.70 16.39
CA TYR A 38 -3.31 -12.92 15.61
C TYR A 38 -3.56 -12.72 14.11
N ARG A 39 -4.60 -11.96 13.73
CA ARG A 39 -4.86 -11.61 12.33
C ARG A 39 -3.72 -10.81 11.72
N TRP A 40 -3.16 -9.85 12.44
CA TRP A 40 -2.02 -9.06 11.98
C TRP A 40 -0.70 -9.82 12.00
N ARG A 41 -0.50 -10.73 12.96
CA ARG A 41 0.66 -11.63 12.95
C ARG A 41 0.68 -12.48 11.68
N ARG A 42 -0.48 -12.99 11.26
CA ARG A 42 -0.60 -13.75 10.01
C ARG A 42 -0.15 -12.95 8.77
N SER A 43 -0.32 -11.62 8.77
CA SER A 43 0.23 -10.77 7.69
C SER A 43 1.74 -10.53 7.75
N LEU A 44 2.43 -10.91 8.85
CA LEU A 44 3.89 -10.99 8.89
C LEU A 44 4.40 -12.34 8.39
N ASP A 45 3.65 -13.41 8.69
CA ASP A 45 3.98 -14.77 8.28
C ASP A 45 3.73 -15.00 6.77
N THR A 46 2.85 -14.20 6.17
CA THR A 46 2.63 -14.20 4.73
C THR A 46 3.54 -13.12 4.15
N PRO A 47 4.59 -13.46 3.38
CA PRO A 47 5.31 -12.44 2.64
C PRO A 47 4.29 -11.66 1.81
N ASP A 48 4.44 -10.34 1.74
CA ASP A 48 3.82 -9.52 0.69
C ASP A 48 4.50 -9.97 -0.62
N GLU A 49 4.17 -11.18 -1.08
CA GLU A 49 4.63 -11.66 -2.36
C GLU A 49 4.14 -10.64 -3.39
N PRO A 50 5.02 -10.18 -4.29
CA PRO A 50 4.61 -9.30 -5.36
C PRO A 50 3.48 -10.01 -6.09
N SER A 51 2.27 -9.47 -5.92
CA SER A 51 1.13 -10.03 -6.62
C SER A 51 1.40 -9.83 -8.11
N PRO A 52 1.28 -10.86 -8.95
CA PRO A 52 1.46 -10.69 -10.40
C PRO A 52 0.52 -9.60 -10.96
N ALA A 53 -0.61 -9.34 -10.29
CA ALA A 53 -1.48 -8.22 -10.59
C ALA A 53 -0.83 -6.87 -10.28
N ARG A 54 -0.12 -6.74 -9.15
CA ARG A 54 0.60 -5.51 -8.76
C ARG A 54 1.75 -5.21 -9.70
N ASP A 55 2.54 -6.23 -10.06
CA ASP A 55 3.65 -6.08 -10.99
C ASP A 55 3.15 -5.65 -12.37
N ARG A 56 2.07 -6.29 -12.85
CA ARG A 56 1.46 -5.92 -14.14
C ARG A 56 0.88 -4.51 -14.12
N VAL A 57 0.29 -4.05 -13.01
CA VAL A 57 -0.17 -2.67 -12.87
C VAL A 57 1.01 -1.71 -12.95
N GLN A 58 2.12 -1.97 -12.26
CA GLN A 58 3.29 -1.11 -12.28
C GLN A 58 3.92 -1.01 -13.68
N GLU A 59 3.99 -2.13 -14.41
CA GLU A 59 4.45 -2.17 -15.79
C GLU A 59 3.57 -1.31 -16.71
N LEU A 60 2.24 -1.50 -16.64
CA LEU A 60 1.28 -0.75 -17.43
C LEU A 60 1.31 0.75 -17.10
N GLU A 61 1.48 1.12 -15.84
CA GLU A 61 1.63 2.51 -15.42
C GLU A 61 2.89 3.16 -16.01
N ALA A 62 3.99 2.40 -16.11
CA ALA A 62 5.22 2.87 -16.74
C ALA A 62 5.05 3.05 -18.26
N GLU A 63 4.39 2.11 -18.94
CA GLU A 63 4.06 2.22 -20.37
C GLU A 63 3.17 3.45 -20.65
N LEU A 64 2.11 3.64 -19.86
CA LEU A 64 1.22 4.80 -20.00
C LEU A 64 1.94 6.12 -19.78
N LEU A 65 2.85 6.19 -18.81
CA LEU A 65 3.64 7.38 -18.55
C LEU A 65 4.54 7.74 -19.74
N LEU A 66 5.14 6.73 -20.37
CA LEU A 66 5.95 6.92 -21.57
C LEU A 66 5.09 7.43 -22.73
N HIS A 67 3.96 6.79 -22.99
CA HIS A 67 3.04 7.21 -24.05
C HIS A 67 2.54 8.63 -23.85
N ARG A 68 2.18 9.00 -22.62
CA ARG A 68 1.75 10.34 -22.29
C ARG A 68 2.83 11.37 -22.60
N ARG A 69 4.08 11.13 -22.18
CA ARG A 69 5.21 12.02 -22.49
C ARG A 69 5.44 12.17 -23.99
N THR A 70 5.31 11.09 -24.75
CA THR A 70 5.45 11.13 -26.21
C THR A 70 4.32 11.93 -26.85
N ILE A 71 3.07 11.77 -26.39
CA ILE A 71 1.93 12.54 -26.88
C ILE A 71 2.09 14.02 -26.54
N ASP A 72 2.53 14.34 -25.33
CA ASP A 72 2.78 15.72 -24.91
C ASP A 72 3.85 16.37 -25.81
N ALA A 73 4.98 15.68 -26.02
CA ALA A 73 6.03 16.14 -26.92
C ALA A 73 5.56 16.28 -28.39
N LEU A 74 4.72 15.36 -28.86
CA LEU A 74 4.13 15.47 -30.19
C LEU A 74 3.17 16.66 -30.28
N SER A 75 2.38 16.92 -29.24
CA SER A 75 1.44 18.04 -29.18
C SER A 75 2.15 19.40 -29.18
N ASP A 76 3.34 19.47 -28.58
CA ASP A 76 4.19 20.69 -28.62
C ASP A 76 4.68 21.01 -30.04
N VAL A 77 5.06 19.99 -30.81
CA VAL A 77 5.57 20.16 -32.19
C VAL A 77 4.42 20.29 -33.19
N MET A 78 3.33 19.58 -32.94
CA MET A 78 2.15 19.50 -33.78
C MET A 78 0.92 19.80 -32.91
N PRO A 79 0.58 21.09 -32.73
CA PRO A 79 -0.63 21.43 -32.01
C PRO A 79 -1.82 20.75 -32.67
N PRO A 80 -2.76 20.21 -31.87
CA PRO A 80 -3.88 19.47 -32.40
C PRO A 80 -4.66 20.36 -33.37
N LYS A 81 -5.08 19.78 -34.50
CA LYS A 81 -5.94 20.49 -35.44
C LYS A 81 -7.21 20.92 -34.71
N ASP A 82 -7.56 22.20 -34.81
CA ASP A 82 -8.88 22.68 -34.39
C ASP A 82 -9.94 21.80 -35.06
N VAL A 83 -10.77 21.16 -34.23
CA VAL A 83 -11.96 20.47 -34.70
C VAL A 83 -12.93 21.56 -35.12
N THR A 84 -12.95 21.87 -36.41
CA THR A 84 -13.94 22.78 -37.00
C THR A 84 -15.33 22.26 -36.67
N ARG A 85 -16.08 23.07 -35.92
CA ARG A 85 -17.46 22.83 -35.52
C ARG A 85 -18.43 22.91 -36.70
#